data_AF-E4QEE7-F1
#
_entry.id   AF-E4QEE7-F1
#
_cell.length_a   1.000
_cell.length_b   1.000
_cell.length_c   1.000
_cell.angle_alpha   90.00
_cell.angle_beta   90.00
_cell.angle_gamma   90.00
#
_symmetry.space_group_name_H-M   'P 1'
#
loop_
_entity.id
_entity.type
_entity.pdbx_description
1 polymer ?
#
loop_
_entity_poly.entity_id
_entity_poly.type
_entity_poly.pdbx_seq_one_letter_code
_entity_poly.pdbx_strand_id
1 'polypeptide(L)'
;MEKEVLNFEEAAEFLEISTKTLNQILKDEDIPARKIGREWRFSKHALLDWLGRGSSKDYFKNQTISRFEETRKGKTENLISHAKEILDTISREKSITIEDRKFDFPDNVEMEVKIKKRSDSIKFELEFEWQTDEKGEIESEE
;
A
#
# COMPACT_ATOMS: atom_id res chain seq x y z
N MET A 1 20.37 4.49 34.02
CA MET A 1 20.42 4.32 32.56
C MET A 1 19.08 3.80 32.12
N GLU A 2 18.48 4.41 31.10
CA GLU A 2 17.23 3.90 30.54
C GLU A 2 17.49 2.63 29.72
N LYS A 3 16.48 1.76 29.66
CA LYS A 3 16.54 0.55 28.86
C LYS A 3 16.41 0.90 27.38
N GLU A 4 17.39 0.49 26.57
CA GLU A 4 17.44 0.76 25.11
C GLU A 4 16.76 -0.33 24.26
N VAL A 5 16.62 -1.54 24.81
CA VAL A 5 16.01 -2.69 24.14
C VAL A 5 14.76 -3.12 24.89
N LEU A 6 13.62 -3.07 24.22
CA LEU A 6 12.31 -3.37 24.77
C LEU A 6 11.87 -4.80 24.44
N ASN A 7 11.12 -5.43 25.33
CA ASN A 7 10.30 -6.61 25.02
C ASN A 7 8.98 -6.16 24.35
N PHE A 8 8.05 -7.10 24.15
CA PHE A 8 6.82 -6.82 23.42
C PHE A 8 5.87 -5.90 24.18
N GLU A 9 5.67 -6.16 25.48
CA GLU A 9 4.82 -5.37 26.35
C GLU A 9 5.36 -3.95 26.54
N GLU A 10 6.67 -3.83 26.77
CA GLU A 10 7.36 -2.54 26.91
C GLU A 10 7.34 -1.73 25.61
N ALA A 11 7.44 -2.37 24.44
CA ALA A 11 7.33 -1.68 23.16
C ALA A 11 5.91 -1.14 22.93
N ALA A 12 4.88 -1.89 23.35
CA ALA A 12 3.49 -1.42 23.27
C ALA A 12 3.26 -0.22 24.19
N GLU A 13 3.78 -0.29 25.42
CA GLU A 13 3.73 0.81 26.39
C GLU A 13 4.51 2.04 25.89
N PHE A 14 5.71 1.84 25.34
CA PHE A 14 6.54 2.91 24.80
C PHE A 14 5.90 3.64 23.62
N LEU A 15 5.15 2.92 22.78
CA LEU A 15 4.39 3.49 21.66
C LEU A 15 2.99 3.97 22.07
N GLU A 16 2.62 3.86 23.35
CA GLU A 16 1.31 4.22 23.89
C GLU A 16 0.12 3.52 23.18
N ILE A 17 0.29 2.24 22.82
CA ILE A 17 -0.72 1.42 22.15
C ILE A 17 -0.98 0.11 22.88
N SER A 18 -2.08 -0.57 22.52
CA SER A 18 -2.34 -1.91 23.05
C SER A 18 -1.38 -2.96 22.45
N THR A 19 -1.06 -4.00 23.21
CA THR A 19 -0.30 -5.17 22.73
C THR A 19 -0.98 -5.84 21.53
N LYS A 20 -2.32 -5.79 21.47
CA LYS A 20 -3.10 -6.24 20.31
C LYS A 20 -2.80 -5.41 19.06
N THR A 21 -2.76 -4.08 19.19
CA THR A 21 -2.40 -3.16 18.10
C THR A 21 -0.98 -3.40 17.64
N LEU A 22 -0.03 -3.51 18.58
CA LEU A 22 1.37 -3.80 18.24
C LEU A 22 1.51 -5.14 17.49
N ASN A 23 0.74 -6.16 17.87
CA ASN A 23 0.74 -7.44 17.17
C ASN A 23 0.19 -7.34 15.74
N GLN A 24 -0.74 -6.41 15.50
CA GLN A 24 -1.25 -6.14 14.16
C GLN A 24 -0.20 -5.41 13.32
N ILE A 25 0.41 -4.35 13.86
CA ILE A 25 1.50 -3.60 13.21
C ILE A 25 2.66 -4.54 12.85
N LEU A 26 3.04 -5.45 13.76
CA LEU A 26 4.12 -6.42 13.51
C LEU A 26 3.83 -7.39 12.34
N LYS A 27 2.56 -7.57 11.95
CA LYS A 27 2.13 -8.42 10.83
C LYS A 27 1.93 -7.64 9.54
N ASP A 28 1.35 -6.45 9.67
CA ASP A 28 0.86 -5.67 8.53
C ASP A 28 1.86 -4.62 8.07
N GLU A 29 2.79 -4.23 8.93
CA GLU A 29 3.78 -3.17 8.69
C GLU A 29 5.20 -3.65 8.98
N ASP A 30 6.19 -2.94 8.44
CA ASP A 30 7.62 -3.23 8.63
C ASP A 30 8.17 -2.49 9.86
N ILE A 31 7.61 -2.78 11.04
CA ILE A 31 8.11 -2.22 12.31
C ILE A 31 9.48 -2.84 12.67
N PRO A 32 10.48 -2.03 13.08
CA PRO A 32 11.82 -2.54 13.37
C PRO A 32 11.82 -3.40 14.63
N ALA A 33 11.80 -4.71 14.43
CA ALA A 33 11.79 -5.72 15.49
C ALA A 33 12.68 -6.90 15.11
N ARG A 34 13.22 -7.59 16.13
CA ARG A 34 13.95 -8.85 15.93
C ARG A 34 13.44 -9.92 16.88
N LYS A 35 13.17 -11.11 16.35
CA LYS A 35 12.87 -12.28 17.18
C LYS A 35 14.19 -12.89 17.68
N ILE A 36 14.37 -12.92 19.00
CA ILE A 36 15.55 -13.49 19.65
C ILE A 36 15.06 -14.59 20.59
N GLY A 37 15.33 -15.84 20.22
CA GLY A 37 14.72 -17.00 20.89
C GLY A 37 13.21 -17.01 20.70
N ARG A 38 12.46 -17.02 21.81
CA ARG A 38 10.99 -17.04 21.79
C ARG A 38 10.35 -15.66 21.89
N GLU A 39 11.17 -14.62 22.06
CA GLU A 39 10.69 -13.27 22.38
C GLU A 39 11.04 -12.28 21.27
N TRP A 40 10.22 -11.24 21.16
CA TRP A 40 10.52 -10.08 20.32
C TRP A 40 11.36 -9.07 21.09
N ARG A 41 12.25 -8.40 20.37
CA ARG A 41 13.08 -7.31 20.86
C ARG A 41 13.02 -6.12 19.92
N PHE A 42 12.91 -4.93 20.51
CA PHE A 42 12.77 -3.66 19.79
C PHE A 42 13.82 -2.69 20.30
N SER A 43 14.46 -1.96 19.39
CA SER A 43 15.33 -0.84 19.77
C SER A 43 14.48 0.41 19.93
N LYS A 44 14.57 1.11 21.08
CA LYS A 44 13.87 2.39 21.28
C LYS A 44 14.18 3.39 20.17
N HIS A 45 15.46 3.54 19.84
CA HIS A 45 15.91 4.46 18.79
C HIS A 45 15.32 4.11 17.42
N ALA A 46 15.36 2.83 17.03
CA ALA A 46 14.77 2.40 15.77
C ALA A 46 13.25 2.60 15.71
N LEU A 47 12.54 2.42 16.84
CA LEU A 47 11.11 2.69 16.92
C LEU A 47 10.78 4.17 16.73
N LEU A 48 11.56 5.08 17.33
CA LEU A 48 11.39 6.52 17.13
C LEU A 48 11.68 6.94 15.70
N ASP A 49 12.76 6.44 15.11
CA ASP A 49 13.12 6.70 13.72
C ASP A 49 12.03 6.19 12.76
N TRP A 50 11.49 5.00 13.02
CA TRP A 50 10.39 4.43 12.24
C TRP A 50 9.12 5.28 12.35
N LEU A 51 8.75 5.69 13.56
CA LEU A 51 7.59 6.55 13.79
C LEU A 51 7.74 7.89 13.06
N GLY A 52 8.93 8.48 13.07
CA GLY A 52 9.24 9.74 12.40
C GLY A 52 9.25 9.68 10.86
N ARG A 53 9.33 8.47 10.27
CA ARG A 53 9.21 8.28 8.81
C ARG A 53 7.77 8.23 8.32
N GLY A 54 6.81 7.93 9.21
CA GLY A 54 5.39 7.89 8.86
C GLY A 54 4.82 9.29 8.62
N SER A 55 3.98 9.45 7.61
CA SER A 55 3.22 10.67 7.36
C SER A 55 1.73 10.41 7.49
N SER A 56 1.02 11.28 8.21
CA SER A 56 -0.45 11.23 8.29
C SER A 56 -1.10 11.39 6.91
N LYS A 57 -0.43 12.04 5.95
CA LYS A 57 -0.90 12.13 4.57
C LYS A 57 -0.94 10.76 3.89
N ASP A 58 -0.03 9.83 4.23
CA ASP A 58 -0.02 8.49 3.64
C ASP A 58 -1.20 7.66 4.15
N TYR A 59 -1.61 7.86 5.41
CA TYR A 59 -2.85 7.29 5.95
C TYR A 59 -4.08 7.76 5.15
N PHE A 60 -4.20 9.07 4.89
CA PHE A 60 -5.33 9.61 4.11
C PHE A 60 -5.25 9.29 2.62
N LYS A 61 -4.06 9.20 2.02
CA LYS A 61 -3.88 8.69 0.65
C LYS A 61 -4.44 7.28 0.53
N ASN A 62 -4.10 6.40 1.47
CA ASN A 62 -4.62 5.02 1.50
C ASN A 62 -6.14 4.94 1.75
N GLN A 63 -6.74 5.97 2.37
CA GLN A 63 -8.20 6.08 2.53
C GLN A 63 -8.92 6.75 1.36
N THR A 64 -8.23 7.58 0.58
CA THR A 64 -8.79 8.30 -0.58
C THR A 64 -8.65 7.48 -1.87
N ILE A 65 -8.15 6.24 -1.78
CA ILE A 65 -8.31 5.25 -2.83
C ILE A 65 -9.80 4.92 -2.89
N SER A 66 -10.51 5.49 -3.86
CA SER A 66 -11.75 4.91 -4.34
C SER A 66 -11.42 3.54 -4.90
N ARG A 67 -11.54 2.51 -4.06
CA ARG A 67 -11.28 1.12 -4.41
C ARG A 67 -12.38 0.65 -5.35
N PHE A 68 -12.08 0.58 -6.64
CA PHE A 68 -12.97 0.01 -7.65
C PHE A 68 -12.64 -1.47 -7.80
N GLU A 69 -13.61 -2.34 -7.48
CA GLU A 69 -13.42 -3.80 -7.55
C GLU A 69 -14.49 -4.45 -8.40
N GLU A 70 -14.08 -5.04 -9.51
CA GLU A 70 -14.93 -5.94 -10.27
C GLU A 70 -14.72 -7.39 -9.77
N THR A 71 -15.74 -7.98 -9.14
CA THR A 71 -15.70 -9.40 -8.74
C THR A 71 -16.45 -10.26 -9.74
N ARG A 72 -15.71 -11.13 -10.47
CA ARG A 72 -16.30 -12.12 -11.38
C ARG A 72 -16.07 -13.54 -10.89
N LYS A 73 -17.13 -14.37 -10.99
CA LYS A 73 -17.05 -15.82 -10.79
C LYS A 73 -17.06 -16.52 -12.15
N GLY A 74 -16.20 -17.52 -12.32
CA GLY A 74 -16.13 -18.26 -13.57
C GLY A 74 -14.96 -19.23 -13.61
N LYS A 75 -14.77 -19.87 -14.77
CA LYS A 75 -13.58 -20.69 -15.01
C LYS A 75 -12.33 -19.81 -15.12
N THR A 76 -11.20 -20.35 -14.67
CA THR A 76 -9.91 -19.65 -14.68
C THR A 76 -9.55 -19.11 -16.05
N GLU A 77 -9.70 -19.89 -17.13
CA GLU A 77 -9.37 -19.42 -18.48
C GLU A 77 -10.15 -18.15 -18.87
N ASN A 78 -11.45 -18.09 -18.54
CA ASN A 78 -12.30 -16.95 -18.89
C ASN A 78 -11.93 -15.71 -18.08
N LEU A 79 -11.60 -15.88 -16.79
CA LEU A 79 -11.18 -14.78 -15.93
C LEU A 79 -9.83 -14.19 -16.37
N ILE A 80 -8.89 -15.04 -16.80
CA ILE A 80 -7.59 -14.60 -17.34
C ILE A 80 -7.78 -13.85 -18.66
N SER A 81 -8.65 -14.33 -19.55
CA SER A 81 -8.93 -13.63 -20.81
C SER A 81 -9.52 -12.24 -20.58
N HIS A 82 -10.48 -12.13 -19.64
CA HIS A 82 -11.04 -10.83 -19.25
C HIS A 82 -9.97 -9.86 -18.72
N ALA A 83 -9.08 -10.35 -17.86
CA ALA A 83 -7.97 -9.53 -17.35
C ALA A 83 -7.02 -9.06 -18.46
N LYS A 84 -6.75 -9.91 -19.47
CA LYS A 84 -5.95 -9.52 -20.64
C LYS A 84 -6.63 -8.44 -21.47
N GLU A 85 -7.93 -8.56 -21.72
CA GLU A 85 -8.69 -7.56 -22.47
C GLU A 85 -8.64 -6.18 -21.79
N ILE A 86 -8.71 -6.15 -20.46
CA ILE A 86 -8.53 -4.92 -19.67
C ILE A 86 -7.15 -4.30 -19.93
N LEU A 87 -6.07 -5.08 -19.79
CA LEU A 87 -4.70 -4.57 -19.98
C LEU A 87 -4.45 -4.13 -21.43
N ASP A 88 -4.97 -4.86 -22.41
CA ASP A 88 -4.87 -4.51 -23.83
C ASP A 88 -5.66 -3.25 -24.17
N THR A 89 -6.75 -2.98 -23.44
CA THR A 89 -7.52 -1.72 -23.58
C THR A 89 -6.73 -0.54 -23.02
N ILE A 90 -6.18 -0.68 -21.80
CA ILE A 90 -5.33 0.36 -21.20
C ILE A 90 -4.14 0.69 -22.11
N SER A 91 -3.49 -0.34 -22.67
CA SER A 91 -2.34 -0.19 -23.56
C SER A 91 -2.67 0.59 -24.85
N ARG A 92 -3.86 0.38 -25.42
CA ARG A 92 -4.26 1.01 -26.69
C ARG A 92 -4.90 2.39 -26.51
N GLU A 93 -5.77 2.53 -25.53
CA GLU A 93 -6.65 3.69 -25.38
C GLU A 93 -6.17 4.65 -24.29
N LYS A 94 -5.11 4.29 -23.55
CA LYS A 94 -4.63 5.00 -22.35
C LYS A 94 -5.76 5.34 -21.39
N SER A 95 -6.81 4.54 -21.42
CA SER A 95 -7.99 4.70 -20.58
C SER A 95 -8.71 3.39 -20.41
N ILE A 96 -9.50 3.31 -19.36
CA ILE A 96 -10.39 2.18 -19.11
C ILE A 96 -11.68 2.67 -18.47
N THR A 97 -12.78 2.00 -18.74
CA THR A 97 -14.05 2.24 -18.04
C THR A 97 -14.36 1.05 -17.14
N ILE A 98 -14.59 1.32 -15.85
CA ILE A 98 -15.00 0.31 -14.86
C ILE A 98 -16.23 0.87 -14.13
N GLU A 99 -17.33 0.11 -14.10
CA GLU A 99 -18.61 0.50 -13.46
C GLU A 99 -19.02 1.94 -13.82
N ASP A 100 -19.07 2.25 -15.11
CA ASP A 100 -19.46 3.55 -15.68
C ASP A 100 -18.55 4.73 -15.32
N ARG A 101 -17.36 4.48 -14.77
CA ARG A 101 -16.33 5.49 -14.53
C ARG A 101 -15.16 5.29 -15.47
N LYS A 102 -14.77 6.38 -16.14
CA LYS A 102 -13.60 6.42 -17.01
C LYS A 102 -12.35 6.81 -16.19
N PHE A 103 -11.27 6.10 -16.42
CA PHE A 103 -9.94 6.36 -15.87
C PHE A 103 -9.01 6.64 -17.04
N ASP A 104 -8.33 7.78 -17.02
CA ASP A 104 -7.36 8.18 -18.04
C ASP A 104 -5.94 8.07 -17.45
N PHE A 105 -4.99 7.59 -18.26
CA PHE A 105 -3.59 7.41 -17.90
C PHE A 105 -2.73 8.43 -18.65
N PRO A 106 -1.86 9.17 -17.96
CA PRO A 106 -0.95 10.12 -18.62
C PRO A 106 0.19 9.42 -19.38
N ASP A 107 1.04 10.19 -20.06
CA ASP A 107 2.15 9.65 -20.83
C ASP A 107 3.32 9.14 -19.96
N ASN A 108 3.49 9.72 -18.77
CA ASN A 108 4.57 9.46 -17.82
C ASN A 108 4.12 8.56 -16.66
N VAL A 109 3.71 7.34 -16.98
CA VAL A 109 3.24 6.38 -15.97
C VAL A 109 4.36 5.41 -15.59
N GLU A 110 4.63 5.32 -14.29
CA GLU A 110 5.38 4.22 -13.70
C GLU A 110 4.40 3.12 -13.26
N MET A 111 4.74 1.86 -13.51
CA MET A 111 3.90 0.72 -13.13
C MET A 111 4.66 -0.21 -12.19
N GLU A 112 4.09 -0.46 -11.02
CA GLU A 112 4.55 -1.48 -10.08
C GLU A 112 3.62 -2.70 -10.12
N VAL A 113 4.21 -3.91 -10.12
CA VAL A 113 3.47 -5.16 -10.09
C VAL A 113 3.82 -5.93 -8.81
N LYS A 114 2.83 -6.11 -7.94
CA LYS A 114 2.97 -6.87 -6.69
C LYS A 114 2.21 -8.19 -6.81
N ILE A 115 2.89 -9.30 -6.51
CA ILE A 115 2.29 -10.64 -6.51
C ILE A 115 2.39 -11.22 -5.11
N LYS A 116 1.25 -11.53 -4.50
CA LYS A 116 1.16 -12.10 -3.14
C LYS A 116 0.49 -13.46 -3.19
N LYS A 117 1.19 -14.52 -2.78
CA LYS A 117 0.66 -15.89 -2.69
C LYS A 117 0.34 -16.25 -1.24
N ARG A 118 -0.86 -16.80 -1.01
CA ARG A 118 -1.32 -17.41 0.24
C ARG A 118 -1.60 -18.90 -0.01
N SER A 119 -1.97 -19.65 1.04
CA SER A 119 -2.24 -21.09 0.94
C SER A 119 -3.37 -21.45 -0.04
N ASP A 120 -4.31 -20.55 -0.25
CA ASP A 120 -5.55 -20.76 -1.02
C ASP A 120 -5.82 -19.69 -2.09
N SER A 121 -4.94 -18.70 -2.21
CA SER A 121 -5.17 -17.53 -3.06
C SER A 121 -3.88 -16.93 -3.61
N ILE A 122 -3.97 -16.32 -4.79
CA ILE A 122 -2.91 -15.50 -5.38
C ILE A 122 -3.54 -14.15 -5.70
N LYS A 123 -2.94 -13.08 -5.18
CA LYS A 123 -3.36 -11.71 -5.46
C LYS A 123 -2.32 -11.06 -6.38
N PHE A 124 -2.80 -10.51 -7.49
CA PHE A 124 -2.05 -9.63 -8.37
C PHE A 124 -2.54 -8.21 -8.11
N GLU A 125 -1.63 -7.30 -7.80
CA GLU A 125 -1.89 -5.87 -7.65
C GLU A 125 -1.04 -5.16 -8.71
N LEU A 126 -1.68 -4.37 -9.56
CA LEU A 126 -1.03 -3.48 -10.50
C LEU A 126 -1.27 -2.05 -10.00
N GLU A 127 -0.20 -1.32 -9.79
CA GLU A 127 -0.21 0.04 -9.29
C GLU A 127 0.42 0.93 -10.36
N PHE A 128 -0.33 1.93 -10.80
CA PHE A 128 0.13 2.90 -11.79
C PHE A 128 0.30 4.23 -11.07
N GLU A 129 1.51 4.76 -11.07
CA GLU A 129 1.88 6.01 -10.42
C GLU A 129 2.34 7.03 -11.45
N TRP A 130 1.91 8.27 -11.25
CA TRP A 130 2.39 9.41 -12.02
C TRP A 130 2.40 10.63 -11.13
N GLN A 131 3.32 11.55 -11.40
CA GLN A 131 3.31 12.85 -10.76
C GLN A 131 2.25 13.71 -11.44
N THR A 132 1.23 14.12 -10.69
CA THR A 132 0.39 15.25 -11.08
C THR A 132 1.19 16.52 -10.82
N ASP A 133 1.50 17.27 -11.87
CA ASP A 133 2.08 18.61 -11.75
C ASP A 133 1.05 19.55 -11.10
N GLU A 134 0.94 19.53 -9.77
CA GLU A 134 0.34 20.63 -9.03
C GLU A 134 1.36 21.77 -8.94
N LYS A 135 1.55 22.49 -10.06
CA LYS A 135 2.01 23.89 -10.08
C LYS A 135 1.91 24.49 -11.49
N GLY A 136 0.99 25.43 -11.63
CA GLY A 136 0.83 26.28 -12.80
C GLY A 136 -0.43 27.14 -12.70
N GLU A 137 -0.64 27.84 -11.59
CA GLU A 137 -1.56 28.97 -11.55
C GLU A 137 -1.12 30.01 -12.60
N ILE A 138 -2.05 30.32 -13.50
CA ILE A 138 -2.27 31.63 -14.14
C ILE A 138 -1.04 32.24 -14.83
N GLU A 139 -0.87 31.96 -16.13
CA GLU A 139 -0.43 33.01 -17.05
C GLU A 139 -1.69 33.62 -17.69
N SER A 140 -2.10 34.74 -17.09
CA SER A 140 -2.79 35.82 -17.78
C SER A 140 -1.80 36.53 -18.70
N GLU A 141 -2.21 36.76 -19.94
CA GLU A 141 -1.74 37.68 -21.02
C GLU A 141 -1.86 36.89 -22.34
N GLU A 142 -2.68 37.26 -23.33
CA GLU A 142 -3.12 38.58 -23.83
C GLU A 142 -4.63 38.65 -24.12
#